data_AF-A0A2N9L9T7-F1
#
_entry.id   AF-A0A2N9L9T7-F1
#
_cell.length_a   1.000
_cell.length_b   1.000
_cell.length_c   1.000
_cell.angle_alpha   90.00
_cell.angle_beta   90.00
_cell.angle_gamma   90.00
#
_symmetry.space_group_name_H-M   'P 1'
#
loop_
_entity.id
_entity.type
_entity.pdbx_description
1 polymer ?
#
loop_
_entity_poly.entity_id
_entity_poly.type
_entity_poly.pdbx_seq_one_letter_code
_entity_poly.pdbx_strand_id
1 'polypeptide(L)'
;MTALLRIALIAALSVAPCLAQTGTVTFYTPGNSVKSTAAGLLPRSQQPFTGWLFDGSQPLAHVQPGRFMTFHLKPGAHSFTVPWHSTQPGKEPLVINVEGGFQHCIRLSAKMTNLEVFPFQWLNSEIKEVPCQQAQSEAAHMKPIDIKRVDPAARTELGPAAAFPGDSQPH
;
A
#
# COMPACT_ATOMS: atom_id res chain seq x y z
N MET A 1 -25.02 24.34 56.36
CA MET A 1 -25.03 24.91 54.99
C MET A 1 -23.64 24.74 54.40
N THR A 2 -23.56 24.17 53.19
CA THR A 2 -22.46 24.24 52.18
C THR A 2 -21.06 23.77 52.60
N ALA A 3 -20.33 22.90 51.89
CA ALA A 3 -20.54 22.29 50.58
C ALA A 3 -19.68 21.01 50.46
N LEU A 4 -20.23 20.02 49.75
CA LEU A 4 -19.61 18.75 49.38
C LEU A 4 -18.42 18.99 48.43
N LEU A 5 -17.21 18.63 48.85
CA LEU A 5 -16.06 18.54 47.94
C LEU A 5 -16.16 17.20 47.18
N ARG A 6 -16.85 17.22 46.04
CA ARG A 6 -16.77 16.19 44.99
C ARG A 6 -16.22 16.85 43.74
N ILE A 7 -14.94 16.63 43.43
CA ILE A 7 -14.49 16.69 42.04
C ILE A 7 -13.64 15.46 41.77
N ALA A 8 -14.21 14.63 40.90
CA ALA A 8 -13.72 13.36 40.44
C ALA A 8 -12.36 13.50 39.74
N LEU A 9 -11.41 12.68 40.17
CA LEU A 9 -10.15 12.46 39.46
C LEU A 9 -10.45 11.52 38.27
N ILE A 10 -11.02 12.06 37.21
CA ILE A 10 -11.33 11.30 36.00
C ILE A 10 -10.05 11.15 35.19
N ALA A 11 -9.53 9.93 35.23
CA ALA A 11 -8.64 9.27 34.28
C ALA A 11 -8.22 10.11 33.06
N ALA A 12 -7.07 10.77 33.15
CA ALA A 12 -6.26 11.07 31.97
C ALA A 12 -5.48 9.79 31.59
N LEU A 13 -6.20 8.73 31.23
CA LEU A 13 -5.63 7.61 30.49
C LEU A 13 -5.35 8.14 29.10
N SER A 14 -4.11 8.57 28.90
CA SER A 14 -3.52 8.90 27.64
C SER A 14 -3.84 7.76 26.66
N VAL A 15 -4.75 8.01 25.72
CA VAL A 15 -4.96 7.12 24.58
C VAL A 15 -3.74 7.30 23.69
N ALA A 16 -2.61 6.74 24.10
CA ALA A 16 -1.62 6.32 23.12
C ALA A 16 -2.38 5.32 22.24
N PRO A 17 -2.59 5.61 20.94
CA PRO A 17 -3.17 4.60 20.07
C PRO A 17 -2.27 3.39 20.21
N CYS A 18 -2.85 2.30 20.68
CA CYS A 18 -2.12 1.05 20.87
C CYS A 18 -1.75 0.55 19.47
N LEU A 19 -0.63 1.04 18.93
CA LEU A 19 -0.10 0.66 17.62
C LEU A 19 0.18 -0.85 17.56
N ALA A 20 0.25 -1.52 18.71
CA ALA A 20 0.31 -2.97 18.82
C ALA A 20 -0.96 -3.70 18.33
N GLN A 21 -2.07 -3.00 18.05
CA GLN A 21 -3.32 -3.63 17.60
C GLN A 21 -3.51 -3.70 16.08
N THR A 22 -2.68 -3.03 15.28
CA THR A 22 -2.79 -3.00 13.81
C THR A 22 -1.44 -3.31 13.17
N GLY A 23 -1.44 -3.98 12.03
CA GLY A 23 -0.25 -4.11 11.19
C GLY A 23 -0.18 -2.98 10.16
N THR A 24 1.01 -2.70 9.66
CA THR A 24 1.27 -1.66 8.68
C THR A 24 1.50 -2.28 7.32
N VAL A 25 0.76 -1.86 6.31
CA VAL A 25 0.94 -2.34 4.92
C VAL A 25 1.18 -1.15 4.01
N THR A 26 2.37 -1.10 3.42
CA THR A 26 2.78 -0.03 2.49
C THR A 26 2.81 -0.54 1.08
N PHE A 27 1.96 0.02 0.22
CA PHE A 27 1.94 -0.25 -1.21
C PHE A 27 2.70 0.84 -1.95
N TYR A 28 3.47 0.47 -2.97
CA TYR A 28 4.11 1.42 -3.87
C TYR A 28 4.15 0.91 -5.31
N THR A 29 4.16 1.85 -6.25
CA THR A 29 4.38 1.57 -7.67
C THR A 29 5.56 2.43 -8.12
N PRO A 30 6.65 1.82 -8.64
CA PRO A 30 7.78 2.55 -9.18
C PRO A 30 7.34 3.65 -10.16
N GLY A 31 8.05 4.77 -10.20
CA GLY A 31 7.82 5.79 -11.22
C GLY A 31 8.39 5.36 -12.59
N ASN A 32 7.98 6.06 -13.65
CA ASN A 32 8.67 5.99 -14.94
C ASN A 32 10.06 6.60 -14.78
N SER A 33 11.08 5.79 -14.47
CA SER A 33 12.47 6.23 -14.61
C SER A 33 12.89 6.14 -16.08
N VAL A 34 13.86 6.96 -16.51
CA VAL A 34 14.46 6.89 -17.87
C VAL A 34 15.09 5.50 -18.15
N LYS A 35 15.39 4.71 -17.10
CA LYS A 35 15.80 3.30 -17.23
C LYS A 35 14.61 2.37 -17.55
N SER A 36 13.39 2.72 -17.12
CA SER A 36 12.15 1.97 -17.36
C SER A 36 11.69 2.04 -18.82
N THR A 37 11.95 3.16 -19.51
CA THR A 37 11.67 3.29 -20.96
C THR A 37 12.59 2.41 -21.79
N ALA A 38 13.88 2.32 -21.44
CA ALA A 38 14.81 1.36 -22.05
C ALA A 38 14.47 -0.09 -21.70
N ALA A 39 14.02 -0.35 -20.47
CA ALA A 39 13.49 -1.66 -20.09
C ALA A 39 12.24 -2.03 -20.90
N GLY A 40 11.43 -1.06 -21.31
CA GLY A 40 10.29 -1.22 -22.22
C GLY A 40 10.65 -1.72 -23.62
N LEU A 41 11.93 -1.84 -23.97
CA LEU A 41 12.42 -2.49 -25.20
C LEU A 41 12.83 -3.95 -24.97
N LEU A 42 12.87 -4.42 -23.73
CA LEU A 42 13.17 -5.81 -23.40
C LEU A 42 11.95 -6.70 -23.63
N PRO A 43 12.15 -7.99 -23.99
CA PRO A 43 11.06 -8.92 -24.25
C PRO A 43 10.10 -9.11 -23.06
N ARG A 44 10.59 -8.89 -21.84
CA ARG A 44 9.80 -8.81 -20.61
C ARG A 44 10.24 -7.58 -19.83
N SER A 45 9.32 -6.65 -19.60
CA SER A 45 9.60 -5.45 -18.81
C SER A 45 8.57 -5.27 -17.71
N GLN A 46 9.03 -4.79 -16.55
CA GLN A 46 8.14 -4.30 -15.50
C GLN A 46 7.91 -2.82 -15.74
N GLN A 47 6.65 -2.44 -15.88
CA GLN A 47 6.19 -1.07 -16.01
C GLN A 47 5.47 -0.66 -14.73
N PRO A 48 5.36 0.64 -14.45
CA PRO A 48 4.54 1.12 -13.34
C PRO A 48 3.08 0.69 -13.46
N PHE A 49 2.51 0.20 -12.36
CA PHE A 49 1.09 -0.10 -12.30
C PHE A 49 0.24 1.17 -12.17
N THR A 50 -0.89 1.20 -12.87
CA THR A 50 -1.98 2.18 -12.72
C THR A 50 -3.30 1.42 -12.75
N GLY A 51 -4.16 1.63 -11.75
CA GLY A 51 -5.43 0.91 -11.64
C GLY A 51 -5.91 0.80 -10.20
N TRP A 52 -6.99 0.05 -9.98
CA TRP A 52 -7.56 -0.12 -8.64
C TRP A 52 -6.77 -1.15 -7.83
N LEU A 53 -6.59 -0.87 -6.55
CA LEU A 53 -6.14 -1.79 -5.51
C LEU A 53 -7.36 -2.19 -4.67
N PHE A 54 -7.51 -3.48 -4.42
CA PHE A 54 -8.56 -4.05 -3.58
C PHE A 54 -7.97 -4.87 -2.44
N ASP A 55 -8.71 -4.97 -1.35
CA ASP A 55 -8.59 -6.00 -0.33
C ASP A 55 -9.89 -6.81 -0.27
N GLY A 56 -9.82 -8.07 -0.68
CA GLY A 56 -11.01 -8.87 -0.98
C GLY A 56 -11.88 -8.18 -2.03
N SER A 57 -13.12 -7.85 -1.66
CA SER A 57 -14.05 -7.10 -2.50
C SER A 57 -14.02 -5.58 -2.29
N GLN A 58 -13.29 -5.10 -1.28
CA GLN A 58 -13.28 -3.69 -0.91
C GLN A 58 -12.22 -2.92 -1.72
N PRO A 59 -12.60 -1.87 -2.47
CA PRO A 59 -11.62 -0.98 -3.09
C PRO A 59 -10.88 -0.19 -2.01
N LEU A 60 -9.56 -0.10 -2.13
CA LEU A 60 -8.72 0.70 -1.24
C LEU A 60 -8.33 2.02 -1.90
N ALA A 61 -7.78 1.96 -3.11
CA ALA A 61 -7.30 3.15 -3.80
C ALA A 61 -7.15 2.96 -5.31
N HIS A 62 -7.24 4.05 -6.05
CA HIS A 62 -6.87 4.13 -7.46
C HIS A 62 -5.39 4.53 -7.60
N VAL A 63 -4.54 3.51 -7.73
CA VAL A 63 -3.07 3.59 -7.73
C VAL A 63 -2.55 4.47 -8.85
N GLN A 64 -1.50 5.25 -8.54
CA GLN A 64 -0.81 6.12 -9.48
C GLN A 64 0.71 5.86 -9.45
N PRO A 65 1.38 5.76 -10.61
CA PRO A 65 2.84 5.62 -10.71
C PRO A 65 3.62 6.64 -9.86
N GLY A 66 4.73 6.19 -9.28
CA GLY A 66 5.64 7.03 -8.49
C GLY A 66 5.04 7.51 -7.16
N ARG A 67 4.05 6.79 -6.63
CA ARG A 67 3.40 7.08 -5.36
C ARG A 67 3.43 5.87 -4.45
N PHE A 68 3.37 6.13 -3.15
CA PHE A 68 3.16 5.12 -2.13
C PHE A 68 1.92 5.44 -1.30
N MET A 69 1.41 4.46 -0.58
CA MET A 69 0.35 4.59 0.40
C MET A 69 0.56 3.59 1.52
N THR A 70 0.24 3.97 2.76
CA THR A 70 0.40 3.12 3.93
C THR A 70 -0.94 2.98 4.62
N PHE A 71 -1.38 1.75 4.85
CA PHE A 71 -2.60 1.43 5.59
C PHE A 71 -2.25 0.76 6.92
N HIS A 72 -2.99 1.10 7.97
CA HIS A 72 -2.99 0.39 9.24
C HIS A 72 -4.17 -0.57 9.27
N LEU A 73 -3.90 -1.84 9.02
CA LEU A 73 -4.92 -2.87 8.85
C LEU A 73 -5.04 -3.70 10.13
N LYS A 74 -6.23 -4.28 10.33
CA LYS A 74 -6.46 -5.22 11.44
C LYS A 74 -5.59 -6.47 11.24
N PRO A 75 -5.13 -7.13 12.31
CA PRO A 75 -4.43 -8.40 12.17
C PRO A 75 -5.32 -9.47 11.55
N GLY A 76 -4.75 -10.32 10.70
CA GLY A 76 -5.44 -11.41 10.03
C GLY A 76 -5.07 -11.55 8.55
N ALA A 77 -5.76 -12.47 7.87
CA ALA A 77 -5.54 -12.72 6.45
C ALA A 77 -6.19 -11.62 5.58
N HIS A 78 -5.37 -10.97 4.76
CA HIS A 78 -5.79 -9.99 3.75
C HIS A 78 -5.50 -10.53 2.35
N SER A 79 -6.32 -10.14 1.38
CA SER A 79 -6.28 -10.69 0.01
C SER A 79 -6.25 -9.55 -0.99
N PHE A 80 -5.05 -9.13 -1.38
CA PHE A 80 -4.87 -7.95 -2.21
C PHE A 80 -4.89 -8.28 -3.69
N THR A 81 -5.66 -7.52 -4.48
CA THR A 81 -5.66 -7.64 -5.94
C THR A 81 -5.49 -6.29 -6.62
N VAL A 82 -4.87 -6.29 -7.80
CA VAL A 82 -4.61 -5.10 -8.61
C VAL A 82 -5.00 -5.36 -10.06
N PRO A 83 -6.27 -5.57 -10.37
CA PRO A 83 -6.69 -6.04 -11.69
C PRO A 83 -6.39 -5.01 -12.78
N TRP A 84 -5.91 -5.49 -13.93
CA TRP A 84 -5.65 -4.65 -15.10
C TRP A 84 -6.96 -4.22 -15.78
N HIS A 85 -7.13 -2.92 -16.03
CA HIS A 85 -8.33 -2.33 -16.66
C HIS A 85 -9.69 -2.77 -16.11
N SER A 86 -9.77 -3.06 -14.81
CA SER A 86 -11.01 -3.49 -14.15
C SER A 86 -11.32 -2.61 -12.93
N THR A 87 -12.61 -2.47 -12.65
CA THR A 87 -13.14 -1.89 -11.41
C THR A 87 -13.66 -2.95 -10.45
N GLN A 88 -13.48 -4.23 -10.80
CA GLN A 88 -13.82 -5.40 -9.98
C GLN A 88 -12.53 -6.13 -9.56
N PRO A 89 -12.49 -6.75 -8.36
CA PRO A 89 -11.32 -7.47 -7.86
C PRO A 89 -10.75 -8.49 -8.87
N GLY A 90 -9.43 -8.67 -8.80
CA GLY A 90 -8.71 -9.64 -9.63
C GLY A 90 -8.93 -11.09 -9.19
N LYS A 91 -8.55 -12.04 -10.05
CA LYS A 91 -8.63 -13.48 -9.76
C LYS A 91 -7.41 -14.04 -9.03
N GLU A 92 -6.28 -13.34 -9.10
CA GLU A 92 -4.99 -13.76 -8.55
C GLU A 92 -4.60 -12.81 -7.41
N PRO A 93 -5.00 -13.13 -6.16
CA PRO A 93 -4.66 -12.30 -5.01
C PRO A 93 -3.25 -12.59 -4.48
N LEU A 94 -2.60 -11.54 -3.96
CA LEU A 94 -1.55 -11.69 -2.97
C LEU A 94 -2.21 -11.83 -1.60
N VAL A 95 -2.10 -13.01 -0.99
CA VAL A 95 -2.59 -13.24 0.37
C VAL A 95 -1.44 -13.05 1.35
N ILE A 96 -1.60 -12.14 2.31
CA ILE A 96 -0.68 -11.97 3.43
C ILE A 96 -1.43 -12.08 4.75
N ASN A 97 -0.73 -12.53 5.78
CA ASN A 97 -1.23 -12.47 7.15
C ASN A 97 -0.64 -11.23 7.80
N VAL A 98 -1.46 -10.20 8.01
CA VAL A 98 -1.04 -8.96 8.67
C VAL A 98 -0.94 -9.22 10.16
N GLU A 99 0.20 -8.89 10.75
CA GLU A 99 0.45 -9.04 12.17
C GLU A 99 0.53 -7.67 12.86
N GLY A 100 -0.01 -7.56 14.08
CA GLY A 100 -0.01 -6.32 14.85
C GLY A 100 1.42 -5.87 15.15
N GLY A 101 1.75 -4.61 14.86
CA GLY A 101 3.10 -4.06 15.06
C GLY A 101 4.12 -4.43 13.98
N PHE A 102 3.76 -5.25 13.00
CA PHE A 102 4.64 -5.60 11.87
C PHE A 102 4.37 -4.72 10.64
N GLN A 103 5.38 -4.62 9.78
CA GLN A 103 5.32 -3.85 8.55
C GLN A 103 5.51 -4.77 7.33
N HIS A 104 4.59 -4.66 6.38
CA HIS A 104 4.63 -5.32 5.08
C HIS A 104 4.82 -4.28 3.98
N CYS A 105 5.72 -4.56 3.04
CA CYS A 105 5.99 -3.68 1.91
C CYS A 105 5.64 -4.39 0.61
N ILE A 106 4.71 -3.81 -0.15
CA ILE A 106 4.13 -4.44 -1.33
C ILE A 106 4.41 -3.58 -2.56
N ARG A 107 5.09 -4.18 -3.54
CA ARG A 107 5.35 -3.57 -4.85
C ARG A 107 4.25 -3.92 -5.84
N LEU A 108 3.77 -2.90 -6.52
CA LEU A 108 2.78 -2.98 -7.59
C LEU A 108 3.45 -2.68 -8.94
N SER A 109 3.25 -3.55 -9.92
CA SER A 109 3.81 -3.38 -11.28
C SER A 109 2.88 -3.94 -12.34
N ALA A 110 3.10 -3.56 -13.59
CA ALA A 110 2.51 -4.19 -14.76
C ALA A 110 3.62 -4.94 -15.52
N LYS A 111 3.41 -6.21 -15.84
CA LYS A 111 4.27 -7.00 -16.71
C LYS A 111 3.88 -6.75 -18.15
N MET A 112 4.80 -6.18 -18.92
CA MET A 112 4.68 -6.08 -20.36
C MET A 112 5.51 -7.20 -20.99
N THR A 113 4.90 -7.97 -21.88
CA THR A 113 5.63 -8.91 -22.75
C THR A 113 5.70 -8.32 -24.15
N ASN A 114 6.90 -7.95 -24.60
CA ASN A 114 7.17 -7.51 -25.97
C ASN A 114 7.66 -8.70 -26.78
N LEU A 115 6.80 -9.24 -27.64
CA LEU A 115 7.21 -10.23 -28.65
C LEU A 115 7.51 -9.47 -29.94
N GLU A 116 8.65 -9.77 -30.58
CA GLU A 116 9.15 -9.12 -31.80
C GLU A 116 8.13 -9.05 -32.97
N VAL A 117 7.10 -9.91 -32.93
CA VAL A 117 6.10 -10.07 -34.00
C VAL A 117 4.78 -9.34 -33.69
N PHE A 118 4.47 -9.05 -32.42
CA PHE A 118 3.23 -8.39 -32.02
C PHE A 118 3.50 -7.40 -30.88
N PRO A 119 3.58 -6.09 -31.18
CA PRO A 119 3.77 -5.10 -30.13
C PRO A 119 2.53 -5.04 -29.22
N PHE A 120 2.74 -5.13 -27.91
CA PHE A 120 1.76 -4.84 -26.82
C PHE A 120 0.67 -5.88 -26.46
N GLN A 121 0.88 -7.18 -26.64
CA GLN A 121 -0.25 -8.12 -26.43
C GLN A 121 -0.63 -8.41 -24.96
N TRP A 122 0.26 -8.31 -23.97
CA TRP A 122 -0.07 -8.75 -22.60
C TRP A 122 0.51 -7.81 -21.54
N LEU A 123 -0.38 -7.01 -20.95
CA LEU A 123 -0.15 -6.27 -19.71
C LEU A 123 -0.90 -6.99 -18.58
N ASN A 124 -0.20 -7.85 -17.85
CA ASN A 124 -0.75 -8.41 -16.62
C ASN A 124 -0.27 -7.55 -15.46
N SER A 125 -1.11 -7.31 -14.46
CA SER A 125 -0.64 -6.72 -13.23
C SER A 125 0.14 -7.74 -12.39
N GLU A 126 1.06 -7.24 -11.57
CA GLU A 126 1.81 -8.02 -10.60
C GLU A 126 1.81 -7.27 -9.27
N ILE A 127 1.44 -7.99 -8.22
CA ILE A 127 1.50 -7.57 -6.84
C ILE A 127 2.40 -8.53 -6.08
N LYS A 128 3.39 -8.00 -5.37
CA LYS A 128 4.38 -8.80 -4.64
C LYS A 128 4.76 -8.14 -3.34
N GLU A 129 4.78 -8.94 -2.28
CA GLU A 129 5.50 -8.56 -1.07
C GLU A 129 7.01 -8.59 -1.33
N VAL A 130 7.71 -7.59 -0.83
CA VAL A 130 9.16 -7.44 -0.94
C VAL A 130 9.73 -7.02 0.42
N PRO A 131 11.02 -7.27 0.69
CA PRO A 131 11.67 -6.76 1.89
C PRO A 131 11.52 -5.24 2.00
N CYS A 132 11.17 -4.73 3.18
CA CYS A 132 10.97 -3.28 3.38
C CYS A 132 12.23 -2.45 3.13
N GLN A 133 13.41 -2.98 3.46
CA GLN A 133 14.69 -2.36 3.11
C GLN A 133 14.83 -2.15 1.59
N GLN A 134 14.43 -3.14 0.79
CA GLN A 134 14.40 -3.02 -0.67
C GLN A 134 13.38 -1.97 -1.11
N ALA A 135 12.15 -2.02 -0.58
CA ALA A 135 11.11 -1.04 -0.90
C ALA A 135 11.56 0.39 -0.56
N GLN A 136 12.23 0.60 0.57
CA GLN A 136 12.77 1.90 0.96
C GLN A 136 13.80 2.40 -0.06
N SER A 137 14.73 1.53 -0.52
CA SER A 137 15.71 1.90 -1.55
C SER A 137 15.05 2.30 -2.87
N GLU A 138 13.93 1.66 -3.22
CA GLU A 138 13.20 1.91 -4.46
C GLU A 138 12.29 3.15 -4.37
N ALA A 139 11.72 3.45 -3.20
CA ALA A 139 10.59 4.36 -3.04
C ALA A 139 10.80 5.52 -2.06
N ALA A 140 11.96 5.66 -1.40
CA ALA A 140 12.23 6.73 -0.43
C ALA A 140 11.98 8.16 -0.96
N HIS A 141 12.15 8.37 -2.26
CA HIS A 141 11.96 9.65 -2.94
C HIS A 141 10.51 9.89 -3.41
N MET A 142 9.63 8.90 -3.28
CA MET A 142 8.25 8.99 -3.74
C MET A 142 7.41 9.81 -2.79
N LYS A 143 6.35 10.39 -3.35
CA LYS A 143 5.35 11.13 -2.57
C LYS A 143 4.20 10.21 -2.19
N PRO A 144 3.50 10.47 -1.07
CA PRO A 144 2.28 9.76 -0.74
C PRO A 144 1.22 9.97 -1.84
N ILE A 145 0.28 9.02 -1.92
CA ILE A 145 -0.90 9.10 -2.78
C ILE A 145 -1.78 10.29 -2.38
N ASP A 146 -2.47 10.89 -3.34
CA ASP A 146 -3.52 11.88 -3.05
C ASP A 146 -4.71 11.18 -2.40
N ILE A 147 -5.18 11.70 -1.26
CA ILE A 147 -6.35 11.19 -0.53
C ILE A 147 -7.61 11.09 -1.40
N LYS A 148 -7.74 11.94 -2.44
CA LYS A 148 -8.86 11.88 -3.39
C LYS A 148 -8.90 10.59 -4.19
N ARG A 149 -7.78 9.87 -4.28
CA ARG A 149 -7.66 8.57 -4.94
C ARG A 149 -7.88 7.39 -4.00
N VAL A 150 -7.98 7.63 -2.70
CA VAL A 150 -8.29 6.61 -1.69
C VAL A 150 -9.81 6.53 -1.56
N ASP A 151 -10.33 5.30 -1.61
CA ASP A 151 -11.74 5.02 -1.44
C ASP A 151 -12.21 5.58 -0.08
N PRO A 152 -13.36 6.28 0.00
CA PRO A 152 -13.85 6.86 1.24
C PRO A 152 -13.88 5.88 2.42
N ALA A 153 -14.21 4.60 2.20
CA ALA A 153 -14.26 3.60 3.27
C ALA A 153 -12.87 3.21 3.80
N ALA A 154 -11.83 3.30 2.97
CA ALA A 154 -10.46 2.97 3.33
C ALA A 154 -9.68 4.13 3.97
N ARG A 155 -10.22 5.36 3.96
CA ARG A 155 -9.51 6.55 4.45
C ARG A 155 -9.22 6.54 5.94
N THR A 156 -10.05 5.86 6.73
CA THR A 156 -9.82 5.74 8.19
C THR A 156 -8.63 4.87 8.51
N GLU A 157 -8.27 3.97 7.61
CA GLU A 157 -7.12 3.05 7.74
C GLU A 157 -5.86 3.66 7.12
N LEU A 158 -5.98 4.72 6.32
CA LEU A 158 -4.85 5.38 5.69
C LEU A 158 -3.99 6.10 6.74
N GLY A 159 -2.72 5.70 6.83
CA GLY A 159 -1.73 6.35 7.70
C GLY A 159 -1.38 7.76 7.22
N PRO A 160 -1.10 8.71 8.14
CA PRO A 160 -0.82 10.12 7.83
C PRO A 160 0.61 10.37 7.27
N ALA A 161 1.13 9.45 6.45
CA ALA A 161 2.54 9.44 6.05
C ALA A 161 2.91 10.59 5.10
N ALA A 162 3.90 11.39 5.49
CA ALA A 162 4.51 12.42 4.64
C ALA A 162 5.68 11.90 3.79
N ALA A 163 6.28 10.78 4.19
CA ALA A 163 7.43 10.13 3.55
C ALA A 163 7.27 8.61 3.60
N PHE A 164 8.01 7.90 2.74
CA PHE A 164 8.01 6.44 2.72
C PHE A 164 8.52 5.90 4.07
N PRO A 165 7.85 4.91 4.69
CA PRO A 165 8.26 4.41 6.00
C PRO A 165 9.65 3.77 5.91
N GLY A 166 10.52 4.17 6.84
CA GLY A 166 11.81 3.50 7.04
C GLY A 166 11.65 2.20 7.81
N ASP A 167 12.75 1.46 7.94
CA ASP A 167 12.80 0.26 8.79
C ASP A 167 12.47 0.65 10.23
N SER A 168 11.20 0.46 10.62
CA SER A 168 10.80 0.48 12.01
C SER A 168 11.03 -0.94 12.52
N GLN A 169 12.27 -1.26 12.90
CA GLN A 169 12.50 -2.50 13.65
C GLN A 169 11.74 -2.40 14.98
N PRO A 170 10.85 -3.35 15.32
CA PRO A 170 10.54 -3.60 16.71
C PRO A 170 11.80 -4.26 17.30
N HIS A 171 12.40 -3.60 18.29
CA HIS A 171 13.38 -4.22 19.19
C HIS A 171 12.68 -5.18 20.16
#